data_AF-A0A285LZR2-F1
#
_entry.id   AF-A0A285LZR2-F1
#
_cell.length_a   1.000
_cell.length_b   1.000
_cell.length_c   1.000
_cell.angle_alpha   90.00
_cell.angle_beta   90.00
_cell.angle_gamma   90.00
#
_symmetry.space_group_name_H-M   'P 1'
#
loop_
_entity.id
_entity.type
_entity.pdbx_description
1 polymer ?
#
loop_
_entity_poly.entity_id
_entity_poly.type
_entity_poly.pdbx_seq_one_letter_code
_entity_poly.pdbx_strand_id
1 'polypeptide(L)'
;MKELSVPIEPDSEGYLDKECPSEPCLFLFKIYGDDWSNIVRDEEVFCPSCRHVAPAASWYPRAQVEAAREYALGKITNSMNKAMRADTAASKRRQNRHSFLSITLDVKGGRDAVLVPVAAAEPMRLRTACESCGCRYSYVGAAYFCPSCGANSASHTFTQTLNTIRTAAGLGETLRNTLGRDEAEVMIRTLLEKAVQDTVMSFQRLNEQLYERQSGKTARRNAFQNLDVGSDLWSAEIGLDYVDLIGQDKLDQLRVYFQQRHLLAHQQGIVDQGYIDRSGDQTYAAGQRILIRDSAVREFADLIEELSYELSKKVGP
;
A
#
# COMPACT_ATOMS: atom_id res chain seq x y z
N MET A 1 14.13 17.13 -36.08
CA MET A 1 14.05 17.16 -34.61
C MET A 1 14.94 16.02 -34.12
N LYS A 2 16.00 16.28 -33.34
CA LYS A 2 16.80 15.18 -32.76
C LYS A 2 16.05 14.69 -31.54
N GLU A 3 15.50 13.48 -31.60
CA GLU A 3 14.98 12.81 -30.41
C GLU A 3 16.16 12.40 -29.53
N LEU A 4 16.18 12.92 -28.30
CA LEU A 4 17.10 12.48 -27.26
C LEU A 4 16.37 11.40 -26.46
N SER A 5 16.77 10.15 -26.64
CA SER A 5 16.31 9.05 -25.79
C SER A 5 17.19 9.00 -24.55
N VAL A 6 16.56 9.08 -23.37
CA VAL A 6 17.21 8.86 -22.08
C VAL A 6 16.81 7.46 -21.62
N PRO A 7 17.73 6.49 -21.57
CA PRO A 7 17.40 5.15 -21.11
C PRO A 7 17.02 5.20 -19.64
N ILE A 8 15.90 4.56 -19.29
CA ILE A 8 15.50 4.35 -17.91
C ILE A 8 15.98 2.96 -17.54
N GLU A 9 17.07 2.93 -16.80
CA GLU A 9 17.64 1.68 -16.32
C GLU A 9 16.89 1.21 -15.08
N PRO A 10 16.63 -0.11 -14.96
CA PRO A 10 16.18 -0.70 -13.71
C PRO A 10 17.18 -0.44 -12.58
N ASP A 11 16.69 -0.48 -11.34
CA ASP A 11 17.57 -0.50 -10.16
C ASP A 11 18.38 -1.80 -10.06
N SER A 12 19.23 -1.90 -9.04
CA SER A 12 20.10 -3.06 -8.81
C SER A 12 19.35 -4.38 -8.65
N GLU A 13 18.04 -4.34 -8.41
CA GLU A 13 17.18 -5.51 -8.28
C GLU A 13 16.31 -5.76 -9.52
N GLY A 14 16.48 -4.96 -10.57
CA GLY A 14 15.73 -5.10 -11.81
C GLY A 14 14.37 -4.41 -11.81
N TYR A 15 14.09 -3.50 -10.87
CA TYR A 15 12.81 -2.78 -10.82
C TYR A 15 12.88 -1.37 -11.44
N LEU A 16 11.82 -1.00 -12.15
CA LEU A 16 11.60 0.33 -12.74
C LEU A 16 10.66 1.15 -11.86
N ASP A 17 11.04 2.38 -11.54
CA ASP A 17 10.15 3.31 -10.84
C ASP A 17 9.01 3.80 -11.74
N LYS A 18 7.82 3.89 -11.15
CA LYS A 18 6.58 4.37 -11.77
C LYS A 18 5.81 5.28 -10.82
N GLU A 19 5.11 6.25 -11.40
CA GLU A 19 4.24 7.18 -10.67
C GLU A 19 2.86 7.26 -11.32
N CYS A 20 1.82 7.29 -10.50
CA CYS A 20 0.45 7.51 -10.99
C CYS A 20 0.33 8.90 -11.63
N PRO A 21 -0.11 9.00 -12.91
CA PRO A 21 -0.25 10.28 -13.60
C PRO A 21 -1.40 11.15 -13.07
N SER A 22 -2.32 10.56 -12.29
CA SER A 22 -3.44 11.27 -11.68
C SER A 22 -2.94 12.21 -10.58
N GLU A 23 -3.04 13.52 -10.82
CA GLU A 23 -2.62 14.58 -9.88
C GLU A 23 -3.10 14.43 -8.42
N PRO A 24 -4.32 13.96 -8.14
CA PRO A 24 -4.76 13.70 -6.77
C PRO A 24 -4.10 12.49 -6.08
N CYS A 25 -3.45 11.60 -6.82
CA CYS A 25 -2.95 10.31 -6.31
C CYS A 25 -1.43 10.28 -6.21
N LEU A 26 -0.73 10.45 -7.33
CA LEU A 26 0.75 10.53 -7.37
C LEU A 26 1.47 9.36 -6.69
N PHE A 27 0.80 8.21 -6.60
CA PHE A 27 1.34 7.04 -5.92
C PHE A 27 2.58 6.52 -6.65
N LEU A 28 3.66 6.35 -5.89
CA LEU A 28 4.92 5.78 -6.36
C LEU A 28 4.95 4.27 -6.11
N PHE A 29 5.32 3.53 -7.15
CA PHE A 29 5.55 2.10 -7.08
C PHE A 29 6.69 1.72 -8.01
N LYS A 30 7.20 0.50 -7.89
CA LYS A 30 8.13 -0.07 -8.84
C LYS A 30 7.56 -1.33 -9.46
N ILE A 31 7.99 -1.63 -10.68
CA ILE A 31 7.60 -2.83 -11.40
C ILE A 31 8.83 -3.51 -11.98
N TYR A 32 8.87 -4.83 -11.96
CA TYR A 32 10.03 -5.55 -12.49
C TYR A 32 10.19 -5.28 -13.99
N GLY A 33 11.41 -4.98 -14.43
CA GLY A 33 11.69 -4.52 -15.79
C GLY A 33 11.21 -5.50 -16.85
N ASP A 34 11.49 -6.79 -16.67
CA ASP A 34 11.04 -7.83 -17.59
C ASP A 34 9.51 -7.91 -17.64
N ASP A 35 8.82 -7.68 -16.52
CA ASP A 35 7.36 -7.75 -16.47
C ASP A 35 6.72 -6.51 -17.10
N TRP A 36 7.37 -5.35 -17.00
CA TRP A 36 6.99 -4.14 -17.73
C TRP A 36 7.04 -4.35 -19.24
N SER A 37 8.04 -5.07 -19.74
CA SER A 37 8.17 -5.32 -21.18
C SER A 37 7.32 -6.51 -21.68
N ASN A 38 7.10 -7.53 -20.85
CA ASN A 38 6.52 -8.80 -21.31
C ASN A 38 5.08 -9.06 -20.82
N ILE A 39 4.62 -8.37 -19.76
CA ILE A 39 3.31 -8.63 -19.12
C ILE A 39 2.42 -7.38 -19.14
N VAL A 40 3.00 -6.18 -19.00
CA VAL A 40 2.24 -4.92 -19.04
C VAL A 40 1.89 -4.56 -20.48
N ARG A 41 0.66 -4.07 -20.67
CA ARG A 41 0.16 -3.61 -21.97
C ARG A 41 0.45 -2.12 -22.13
N ASP A 42 0.91 -1.72 -23.30
CA ASP A 42 1.28 -0.32 -23.58
C ASP A 42 0.08 0.62 -23.48
N GLU A 43 -1.11 0.14 -23.82
CA GLU A 43 -2.34 0.94 -23.88
C GLU A 43 -2.95 1.20 -22.50
N GLU A 44 -2.78 0.25 -21.56
CA GLU A 44 -3.45 0.28 -20.26
C GLU A 44 -2.56 -0.28 -19.15
N VAL A 45 -2.20 0.61 -18.25
CA VAL A 45 -1.60 0.31 -16.94
C VAL A 45 -2.54 0.84 -15.86
N PHE A 46 -2.62 0.13 -14.74
CA PHE A 46 -3.52 0.46 -13.63
C PHE A 46 -2.72 0.98 -12.43
N CYS A 47 -3.21 2.03 -11.77
CA CYS A 47 -2.57 2.50 -10.54
C CYS A 47 -2.77 1.45 -9.44
N PRO A 48 -1.71 0.96 -8.79
CA PRO A 48 -1.86 -0.01 -7.72
C PRO A 48 -2.68 0.51 -6.53
N SER A 49 -2.70 1.83 -6.31
CA SER A 49 -3.44 2.45 -5.20
C SER A 49 -4.88 2.82 -5.58
N CYS A 50 -5.08 3.64 -6.62
CA CYS A 50 -6.39 4.21 -6.95
C CYS A 50 -7.08 3.62 -8.18
N ARG A 51 -6.45 2.67 -8.87
CA ARG A 51 -6.92 2.06 -10.13
C ARG A 51 -7.06 3.01 -11.33
N HIS A 52 -6.51 4.24 -11.27
CA HIS A 52 -6.44 5.11 -12.44
C HIS A 52 -5.78 4.39 -13.62
N VAL A 53 -6.33 4.55 -14.82
CA VAL A 53 -5.87 3.88 -16.04
C VAL A 53 -5.24 4.89 -16.97
N ALA A 54 -4.03 4.60 -17.43
CA ALA A 54 -3.33 5.40 -18.43
C ALA A 54 -2.34 4.54 -19.23
N PRO A 55 -1.95 4.96 -20.44
CA PRO A 55 -0.93 4.26 -21.24
C PRO A 55 0.42 4.20 -20.53
N ALA A 56 1.22 3.16 -20.80
CA ALA A 56 2.52 2.90 -20.15
C ALA A 56 3.47 4.10 -20.18
N ALA A 57 3.45 4.90 -21.26
CA ALA A 57 4.27 6.10 -21.41
C ALA A 57 3.91 7.25 -20.45
N SER A 58 2.80 7.18 -19.73
CA SER A 58 2.36 8.20 -18.77
C SER A 58 2.86 7.98 -17.34
N TRP A 59 3.52 6.85 -17.06
CA TRP A 59 3.82 6.41 -15.68
C TRP A 59 5.22 6.76 -15.21
N TYR A 60 5.92 7.67 -15.87
CA TYR A 60 7.25 8.08 -15.45
C TYR A 60 7.20 8.99 -14.22
N PRO A 61 7.99 8.72 -13.16
CA PRO A 61 8.08 9.61 -12.02
C PRO A 61 8.46 11.02 -12.44
N ARG A 62 7.73 12.02 -11.95
CA ARG A 62 8.00 13.42 -12.31
C ARG A 62 9.42 13.87 -11.99
N ALA A 63 9.97 13.43 -10.86
CA ALA A 63 11.38 13.68 -10.51
C ALA A 63 12.37 13.13 -11.55
N GLN A 64 12.09 11.95 -12.14
CA GLN A 64 12.90 11.39 -13.22
C GLN A 64 12.74 12.18 -14.53
N VAL A 65 11.51 12.60 -14.85
CA VAL A 65 11.24 13.45 -16.02
C VAL A 65 11.96 14.79 -15.91
N GLU A 66 11.97 15.40 -14.74
CA GLU A 66 12.70 16.65 -14.47
C GLU A 66 14.21 16.47 -14.60
N ALA A 67 14.78 15.43 -13.96
CA ALA A 67 16.20 15.12 -14.09
C ALA A 67 16.61 14.84 -15.55
N ALA A 68 15.78 14.14 -16.32
CA ALA A 68 16.01 13.89 -17.74
C ALA A 68 15.97 15.19 -18.57
N ARG A 69 15.05 16.12 -18.25
CA ARG A 69 14.98 17.45 -18.89
C ARG A 69 16.22 18.27 -18.59
N GLU A 70 16.66 18.30 -17.33
CA GLU A 70 17.89 18.99 -16.94
C GLU A 70 19.12 18.41 -17.64
N TYR A 71 19.23 17.09 -17.71
CA TYR A 71 20.29 16.41 -18.45
C TYR A 71 20.27 16.75 -19.94
N ALA A 72 19.09 16.74 -20.57
CA ALA A 72 18.94 17.09 -21.99
C ALA A 72 19.34 18.55 -22.25
N LEU A 73 18.89 19.49 -21.41
CA LEU A 73 19.29 20.90 -21.48
C LEU A 73 20.79 21.06 -21.27
N GLY A 74 21.38 20.33 -20.32
CA GLY A 74 22.82 20.28 -20.05
C GLY A 74 23.63 19.72 -21.23
N LYS A 75 23.12 18.72 -21.94
CA LYS A 75 23.76 18.17 -23.16
C LYS A 75 23.66 19.13 -24.33
N ILE A 76 22.54 19.81 -24.52
CA ILE A 76 22.37 20.83 -25.56
C ILE A 76 23.30 22.01 -25.27
N THR A 77 23.31 22.54 -24.06
CA THR A 77 24.24 23.61 -23.66
C THR A 77 25.69 23.18 -23.78
N ASN A 78 26.06 21.96 -23.38
CA ASN A 78 27.42 21.47 -23.57
C ASN A 78 27.78 21.23 -25.04
N SER A 79 26.84 20.78 -25.88
CA SER A 79 27.03 20.65 -27.33
C SER A 79 27.18 22.02 -27.99
N MET A 80 26.38 23.01 -27.57
CA MET A 80 26.49 24.39 -28.02
C MET A 80 27.78 25.03 -27.52
N ASN A 81 28.22 24.76 -26.29
CA ASN A 81 29.49 25.22 -25.76
C ASN A 81 30.67 24.56 -26.46
N LYS A 82 30.56 23.27 -26.86
CA LYS A 82 31.58 22.57 -27.64
C LYS A 82 31.63 23.10 -29.08
N ALA A 83 30.47 23.36 -29.69
CA ALA A 83 30.36 24.02 -30.99
C ALA A 83 30.88 25.46 -30.93
N MET A 84 30.52 26.26 -29.92
CA MET A 84 31.05 27.60 -29.67
C MET A 84 32.54 27.58 -29.34
N ARG A 85 33.08 26.56 -28.67
CA ARG A 85 34.54 26.42 -28.43
C ARG A 85 35.28 26.03 -29.71
N ALA A 86 34.70 25.20 -30.55
CA ALA A 86 35.22 24.89 -31.88
C ALA A 86 35.13 26.12 -32.82
N ASP A 87 34.02 26.85 -32.77
CA ASP A 87 33.79 28.08 -33.51
C ASP A 87 34.63 29.23 -32.97
N THR A 88 34.88 29.36 -31.67
CA THR A 88 35.81 30.39 -31.13
C THR A 88 37.27 30.06 -31.43
N ALA A 89 37.64 28.78 -31.53
CA ALA A 89 38.93 28.37 -32.08
C ALA A 89 39.05 28.73 -33.57
N ALA A 90 37.96 28.67 -34.34
CA ALA A 90 37.89 29.11 -35.74
C ALA A 90 37.69 30.64 -35.91
N SER A 91 37.08 31.31 -34.94
CA SER A 91 36.59 32.70 -34.98
C SER A 91 37.51 33.70 -34.27
N LYS A 92 38.71 33.28 -33.85
CA LYS A 92 39.85 34.19 -33.61
C LYS A 92 40.27 35.01 -34.86
N ARG A 93 39.45 35.02 -35.93
CA ARG A 93 39.63 35.83 -37.13
C ARG A 93 38.52 36.85 -37.44
N ARG A 94 37.43 36.98 -36.68
CA ARG A 94 36.46 38.07 -36.94
C ARG A 94 35.55 38.36 -35.74
N GLN A 95 35.74 39.53 -35.14
CA GLN A 95 34.79 40.13 -34.20
C GLN A 95 33.56 40.66 -34.96
N ASN A 96 32.35 40.41 -34.46
CA ASN A 96 31.48 41.52 -34.02
C ASN A 96 30.28 41.08 -33.15
N ARG A 97 29.72 42.09 -32.49
CA ARG A 97 28.78 42.12 -31.35
C ARG A 97 27.31 41.76 -31.67
N HIS A 98 26.61 41.44 -30.57
CA HIS A 98 25.16 41.35 -30.35
C HIS A 98 24.51 39.97 -30.47
N SER A 99 24.17 39.38 -29.32
CA SER A 99 23.03 38.48 -29.17
C SER A 99 22.53 38.57 -27.73
N PHE A 100 21.36 39.18 -27.57
CA PHE A 100 20.58 39.17 -26.33
C PHE A 100 19.79 37.87 -26.27
N LEU A 101 19.92 37.11 -25.18
CA LEU A 101 18.98 36.04 -24.82
C LEU A 101 18.63 36.20 -23.35
N SER A 102 17.40 36.62 -23.06
CA SER A 102 16.83 36.58 -21.72
C SER A 102 16.14 35.23 -21.55
N ILE A 103 16.43 34.54 -20.45
CA ILE A 103 15.68 33.35 -20.02
C ILE A 103 15.01 33.77 -18.73
N THR A 104 13.70 33.99 -18.79
CA THR A 104 12.88 34.26 -17.61
C THR A 104 12.36 32.92 -17.12
N LEU A 105 12.77 32.53 -15.91
CA LEU A 105 12.29 31.33 -15.24
C LEU A 105 11.12 31.76 -14.33
N ASP A 106 9.93 31.23 -14.59
CA ASP A 106 8.77 31.37 -13.71
C ASP A 106 8.35 29.96 -13.31
N VAL A 107 8.58 29.58 -12.05
CA VAL A 107 8.14 28.31 -11.48
C VAL A 107 7.30 28.64 -10.26
N LYS A 108 5.99 28.51 -10.42
CA LYS A 108 5.00 28.52 -9.33
C LYS A 108 4.41 27.12 -9.18
N GLY A 109 4.34 26.66 -7.92
CA GLY A 109 3.69 25.42 -7.47
C GLY A 109 4.72 24.53 -6.77
N GLY A 110 4.69 24.25 -5.47
CA GLY A 110 3.58 24.22 -4.52
C GLY A 110 2.98 22.81 -4.48
N ARG A 111 3.37 22.00 -3.50
CA ARG A 111 2.54 20.96 -2.84
C ARG A 111 3.32 20.32 -1.68
N ASP A 112 2.68 20.34 -0.52
CA ASP A 112 3.00 19.52 0.63
C ASP A 112 2.99 18.05 0.22
N ALA A 113 4.15 17.40 0.27
CA ALA A 113 4.25 15.96 0.34
C ALA A 113 4.83 15.65 1.72
N VAL A 114 4.14 14.81 2.48
CA VAL A 114 4.69 14.22 3.70
C VAL A 114 5.99 13.51 3.31
N LEU A 115 7.12 14.13 3.65
CA LEU A 115 8.45 13.61 3.40
C LEU A 115 8.69 12.43 4.34
N VAL A 116 8.36 11.21 3.91
CA VAL A 116 9.06 10.03 4.44
C VAL A 116 10.47 10.08 3.85
N PRO A 117 11.54 10.18 4.65
CA PRO A 117 12.89 10.24 4.12
C PRO A 117 13.18 9.05 3.21
N VAL A 118 13.87 9.28 2.09
CA VAL A 118 14.27 8.23 1.12
C VAL A 118 14.99 7.05 1.81
N ALA A 119 15.73 7.33 2.89
CA ALA A 119 16.40 6.30 3.71
C ALA A 119 15.45 5.40 4.52
N ALA A 120 14.21 5.84 4.80
CA ALA A 120 13.18 5.07 5.50
C ALA A 120 12.20 4.37 4.55
N ALA A 121 12.19 4.70 3.26
CA ALA A 121 11.29 4.11 2.27
C ALA A 121 11.72 2.69 1.84
N GLU A 122 13.02 2.40 1.78
CA GLU A 122 13.53 1.07 1.39
C GLU A 122 13.15 -0.05 2.36
N PRO A 123 13.33 0.09 3.70
CA PRO A 123 12.93 -0.97 4.64
C PRO A 123 11.43 -1.23 4.68
N MET A 124 10.61 -0.27 4.27
CA MET A 124 9.15 -0.37 4.25
C MET A 124 8.59 -0.84 2.89
N ARG A 125 9.46 -1.08 1.90
CA ARG A 125 9.02 -1.48 0.56
C ARG A 125 8.60 -2.94 0.54
N LEU A 126 7.33 -3.15 0.25
CA LEU A 126 6.76 -4.49 0.07
C LEU A 126 6.95 -4.94 -1.38
N ARG A 127 7.29 -6.22 -1.59
CA ARG A 127 7.41 -6.84 -2.91
C ARG A 127 6.35 -7.92 -3.05
N THR A 128 5.77 -8.05 -4.25
CA THR A 128 4.72 -9.04 -4.52
C THR A 128 4.62 -9.43 -5.98
N ALA A 129 3.87 -10.49 -6.27
CA ALA A 129 3.52 -10.94 -7.61
C ALA A 129 2.00 -11.13 -7.71
N CYS A 130 1.41 -10.70 -8.81
CA CYS A 130 -0.03 -10.85 -9.04
C CYS A 130 -0.39 -12.32 -9.26
N GLU A 131 -1.38 -12.83 -8.53
CA GLU A 131 -1.89 -14.20 -8.66
C GLU A 131 -2.57 -14.46 -10.02
N SER A 132 -3.09 -13.41 -10.68
CA SER A 132 -3.82 -13.54 -11.95
C SER A 132 -2.92 -13.50 -13.18
N CYS A 133 -1.89 -12.65 -13.19
CA CYS A 133 -1.01 -12.48 -14.37
C CYS A 133 0.49 -12.62 -14.08
N GLY A 134 0.90 -12.92 -12.85
CA GLY A 134 2.30 -13.09 -12.46
C GLY A 134 3.12 -11.81 -12.34
N CYS A 135 2.56 -10.65 -12.70
CA CYS A 135 3.26 -9.35 -12.68
C CYS A 135 3.85 -9.05 -11.29
N ARG A 136 5.17 -8.83 -11.23
CA ARG A 136 5.93 -8.49 -10.04
C ARG A 136 6.07 -6.98 -9.88
N TYR A 137 5.71 -6.49 -8.71
CA TYR A 137 5.77 -5.07 -8.39
C TYR A 137 6.06 -4.86 -6.91
N SER A 138 6.47 -3.64 -6.57
CA SER A 138 6.77 -3.23 -5.20
C SER A 138 6.30 -1.81 -4.95
N TYR A 139 6.04 -1.48 -3.70
CA TYR A 139 5.46 -0.18 -3.31
C TYR A 139 5.69 0.07 -1.83
N VAL A 140 5.48 1.32 -1.42
CA VAL A 140 5.44 1.72 -0.01
C VAL A 140 4.01 2.14 0.30
N GLY A 141 3.45 1.64 1.40
CA GLY A 141 2.03 1.83 1.75
C GLY A 141 1.15 0.68 1.26
N ALA A 142 -0.04 1.00 0.73
CA ALA A 142 -1.06 0.01 0.33
C ALA A 142 -1.31 0.01 -1.18
N ALA A 143 -1.23 -1.18 -1.78
CA ALA A 143 -1.50 -1.41 -3.20
C ALA A 143 -2.61 -2.45 -3.36
N TYR A 144 -3.78 -2.01 -3.82
CA TYR A 144 -4.99 -2.82 -3.94
C TYR A 144 -5.16 -3.48 -5.30
N PHE A 145 -4.47 -2.99 -6.33
CA PHE A 145 -4.66 -3.43 -7.71
C PHE A 145 -3.34 -3.86 -8.35
N CYS A 146 -3.38 -4.89 -9.18
CA CYS A 146 -2.25 -5.24 -10.05
C CYS A 146 -2.03 -4.13 -11.10
N PRO A 147 -0.80 -3.64 -11.30
CA PRO A 147 -0.52 -2.61 -12.31
C PRO A 147 -0.70 -3.08 -13.75
N SER A 148 -0.60 -4.38 -14.02
CA SER A 148 -0.79 -4.96 -15.36
C SER A 148 -2.28 -5.22 -15.67
N CYS A 149 -2.96 -6.05 -14.86
CA CYS A 149 -4.31 -6.52 -15.19
C CYS A 149 -5.43 -5.80 -14.43
N GLY A 150 -5.10 -4.92 -13.47
CA GLY A 150 -6.09 -4.20 -12.68
C GLY A 150 -6.89 -5.06 -11.69
N ALA A 151 -6.53 -6.34 -11.53
CA ALA A 151 -7.17 -7.25 -10.59
C ALA A 151 -6.96 -6.79 -9.15
N ASN A 152 -8.05 -6.79 -8.37
CA ASN A 152 -8.02 -6.56 -6.92
C ASN A 152 -8.09 -7.92 -6.23
N SER A 153 -6.92 -8.49 -5.92
CA SER A 153 -6.85 -9.70 -5.11
C SER A 153 -7.09 -9.32 -3.65
N ALA A 154 -8.21 -9.75 -3.08
CA ALA A 154 -8.44 -9.57 -1.65
C ALA A 154 -7.43 -10.38 -0.83
N SER A 155 -6.96 -11.54 -1.33
CA SER A 155 -5.88 -12.31 -0.70
C SER A 155 -4.61 -11.48 -0.58
N HIS A 156 -4.20 -10.83 -1.68
CA HIS A 156 -3.05 -9.94 -1.67
C HIS A 156 -3.25 -8.74 -0.73
N THR A 157 -4.40 -8.06 -0.84
CA THR A 157 -4.74 -6.92 0.02
C THR A 157 -4.77 -7.31 1.50
N PHE A 158 -5.27 -8.50 1.81
CA PHE A 158 -5.34 -9.06 3.16
C PHE A 158 -3.93 -9.25 3.73
N THR A 159 -3.05 -9.95 3.01
CA THR A 159 -1.66 -10.15 3.43
C THR A 159 -0.92 -8.81 3.63
N GLN A 160 -1.11 -7.84 2.73
CA GLN A 160 -0.54 -6.50 2.89
C GLN A 160 -1.04 -5.78 4.14
N THR A 161 -2.34 -5.89 4.40
CA THR A 161 -2.98 -5.24 5.54
C THR A 161 -2.41 -5.80 6.84
N LEU A 162 -2.28 -7.13 6.95
CA LEU A 162 -1.65 -7.78 8.10
C LEU A 162 -0.19 -7.38 8.29
N ASN A 163 0.59 -7.26 7.22
CA ASN A 163 1.96 -6.77 7.31
C ASN A 163 2.02 -5.33 7.82
N THR A 164 1.14 -4.46 7.33
CA THR A 164 1.03 -3.06 7.79
C THR A 164 0.64 -2.98 9.26
N ILE A 165 -0.30 -3.84 9.68
CA ILE A 165 -0.72 -3.98 11.09
C ILE A 165 0.46 -4.38 11.99
N ARG A 166 1.24 -5.39 11.58
CA ARG A 166 2.43 -5.85 12.31
C ARG A 166 3.52 -4.76 12.38
N THR A 167 3.70 -3.99 11.31
CA THR A 167 4.58 -2.82 11.31
C THR A 167 4.08 -1.74 12.26
N ALA A 168 2.80 -1.39 12.22
CA ALA A 168 2.19 -0.41 13.12
C ALA A 168 2.39 -0.79 14.59
N ALA A 169 2.21 -2.07 14.93
CA ALA A 169 2.48 -2.62 16.26
C ALA A 169 3.97 -2.53 16.67
N GLY A 170 4.90 -2.38 15.73
CA GLY A 170 6.34 -2.25 16.00
C GLY A 170 6.85 -0.81 16.13
N LEU A 171 6.05 0.20 15.75
CA LEU A 171 6.53 1.58 15.66
C LEU A 171 6.59 2.33 17.01
N GLY A 172 6.10 1.73 18.10
CA GLY A 172 5.91 2.43 19.37
C GLY A 172 7.17 3.08 19.93
N GLU A 173 8.30 2.36 19.92
CA GLU A 173 9.57 2.91 20.41
C GLU A 173 10.11 4.00 19.49
N THR A 174 10.06 3.80 18.17
CA THR A 174 10.48 4.80 17.18
C THR A 174 9.72 6.11 17.34
N LEU A 175 8.40 6.03 17.55
CA LEU A 175 7.55 7.21 17.76
C LEU A 175 7.91 7.95 19.06
N ARG A 176 8.11 7.21 20.16
CA ARG A 176 8.55 7.80 21.44
C ARG A 176 9.92 8.47 21.37
N ASN A 177 10.82 7.97 20.53
CA ASN A 177 12.15 8.55 20.34
C ASN A 177 12.16 9.77 19.40
N THR A 178 11.13 9.93 18.56
CA THR A 178 11.09 10.97 17.50
C THR A 178 10.17 12.14 17.85
N LEU A 179 9.14 11.93 18.64
CA LEU A 179 8.06 12.89 18.89
C LEU A 179 8.00 13.33 20.37
N GLY A 180 7.21 14.37 20.64
CA GLY A 180 6.86 14.70 22.02
C GLY A 180 6.11 13.55 22.70
N ARG A 181 6.26 13.40 24.03
CA ARG A 181 5.66 12.28 24.80
C ARG A 181 4.17 12.10 24.51
N ASP A 182 3.39 13.17 24.59
CA ASP A 182 1.94 13.10 24.42
C ASP A 182 1.55 12.81 22.97
N GLU A 183 2.27 13.39 22.00
CA GLU A 183 2.07 13.16 20.57
C GLU A 183 2.35 11.70 20.21
N ALA A 184 3.44 11.14 20.74
CA ALA A 184 3.81 9.75 20.54
C ALA A 184 2.72 8.81 21.06
N GLU A 185 2.24 9.00 22.29
CA GLU A 185 1.22 8.12 22.88
C GLU A 185 -0.14 8.23 22.17
N VAL A 186 -0.52 9.44 21.72
CA VAL A 186 -1.73 9.63 20.88
C VAL A 186 -1.59 8.88 19.56
N MET A 187 -0.46 9.03 18.86
CA MET A 187 -0.22 8.35 17.58
C MET A 187 -0.16 6.84 17.72
N ILE A 188 0.53 6.31 18.74
CA ILE A 188 0.61 4.87 19.02
C ILE A 188 -0.79 4.31 19.24
N ARG A 189 -1.58 4.92 20.12
CA ARG A 189 -2.96 4.50 20.37
C ARG A 189 -3.78 4.50 19.08
N THR A 190 -3.74 5.58 18.31
CA THR A 190 -4.49 5.69 17.06
C THR A 190 -4.09 4.61 16.05
N LEU A 191 -2.80 4.32 15.91
CA LEU A 191 -2.30 3.27 15.02
C LEU A 191 -2.77 1.87 15.46
N LEU A 192 -2.68 1.55 16.75
CA LEU A 192 -3.10 0.25 17.28
C LEU A 192 -4.61 0.05 17.17
N GLU A 193 -5.42 1.07 17.50
CA GLU A 193 -6.87 1.00 17.36
C GLU A 193 -7.31 0.87 15.90
N LYS A 194 -6.64 1.59 14.99
CA LYS A 194 -6.86 1.47 13.54
C LYS A 194 -6.48 0.08 13.03
N ALA A 195 -5.37 -0.49 13.52
CA ALA A 195 -4.94 -1.82 13.16
C ALA A 195 -5.99 -2.88 13.49
N VAL A 196 -6.60 -2.84 14.68
CA VAL A 196 -7.72 -3.73 15.06
C VAL A 196 -8.91 -3.61 14.10
N GLN A 197 -9.25 -2.39 13.70
CA GLN A 197 -10.34 -2.16 12.74
C GLN A 197 -10.00 -2.74 11.35
N ASP A 198 -8.79 -2.51 10.87
CA ASP A 198 -8.32 -2.95 9.56
C ASP A 198 -8.20 -4.47 9.47
N THR A 199 -7.85 -5.17 10.55
CA THR A 199 -7.84 -6.64 10.60
C THR A 199 -9.23 -7.20 10.26
N VAL A 200 -10.29 -6.67 10.89
CA VAL A 200 -11.67 -7.14 10.62
C VAL A 200 -12.12 -6.77 9.21
N MET A 201 -11.78 -5.58 8.72
CA MET A 201 -12.19 -5.15 7.36
C MET A 201 -11.51 -5.97 6.27
N SER A 202 -10.21 -6.24 6.42
CA SER A 202 -9.46 -7.08 5.49
C SER A 202 -9.95 -8.53 5.52
N PHE A 203 -10.20 -9.10 6.71
CA PHE A 203 -10.81 -10.42 6.86
C PHE A 203 -12.18 -10.51 6.18
N GLN A 204 -13.06 -9.53 6.41
CA GLN A 204 -14.35 -9.47 5.74
C GLN A 204 -14.20 -9.48 4.22
N ARG A 205 -13.34 -8.62 3.68
CA ARG A 205 -13.18 -8.48 2.23
C ARG A 205 -12.65 -9.77 1.59
N LEU A 206 -11.72 -10.44 2.25
CA LEU A 206 -11.22 -11.74 1.82
C LEU A 206 -12.34 -12.78 1.79
N ASN A 207 -13.09 -12.90 2.88
CA ASN A 207 -14.17 -13.88 2.99
C ASN A 207 -15.30 -13.62 1.99
N GLU A 208 -15.66 -12.36 1.73
CA GLU A 208 -16.65 -12.03 0.69
C GLU A 208 -16.22 -12.55 -0.68
N GLN A 209 -14.95 -12.36 -1.06
CA GLN A 209 -14.44 -12.85 -2.34
C GLN A 209 -14.33 -14.38 -2.39
N LEU A 210 -13.82 -15.01 -1.34
CA LEU A 210 -13.73 -16.46 -1.26
C LEU A 210 -15.11 -17.11 -1.30
N TYR A 211 -16.06 -16.57 -0.54
CA TYR A 211 -17.42 -17.09 -0.47
C TYR A 211 -18.16 -16.91 -1.80
N GLU A 212 -18.04 -15.75 -2.45
CA GLU A 212 -18.64 -15.52 -3.77
C GLU A 212 -18.05 -16.45 -4.83
N ARG A 213 -16.73 -16.67 -4.81
CA ARG A 213 -16.06 -17.60 -5.72
C ARG A 213 -16.52 -19.05 -5.48
N GLN A 214 -16.61 -19.47 -4.22
CA GLN A 214 -16.95 -20.84 -3.85
C GLN A 214 -18.43 -21.16 -4.10
N SER A 215 -19.32 -20.29 -3.63
CA SER A 215 -20.77 -20.53 -3.61
C SER A 215 -21.51 -19.99 -4.83
N GLY A 216 -20.90 -19.07 -5.58
CA GLY A 216 -21.56 -18.26 -6.61
C GLY A 216 -22.57 -17.24 -6.07
N LYS A 217 -22.63 -17.03 -4.74
CA LYS A 217 -23.58 -16.14 -4.06
C LYS A 217 -22.85 -14.99 -3.36
N THR A 218 -23.47 -13.83 -3.36
CA THR A 218 -22.99 -12.70 -2.55
C THR A 218 -23.46 -12.84 -1.11
N ALA A 219 -22.53 -12.82 -0.15
CA ALA A 219 -22.86 -12.82 1.27
C ALA A 219 -23.62 -11.54 1.67
N ARG A 220 -24.43 -11.62 2.74
CA ARG A 220 -25.08 -10.43 3.31
C ARG A 220 -24.01 -9.43 3.75
N ARG A 221 -24.28 -8.13 3.56
CA ARG A 221 -23.40 -7.04 4.01
C ARG A 221 -22.98 -7.24 5.46
N ASN A 222 -21.66 -7.17 5.70
CA ASN A 222 -21.01 -7.31 7.01
C ASN A 222 -21.21 -8.70 7.68
N ALA A 223 -21.60 -9.74 6.93
CA ALA A 223 -21.75 -11.08 7.49
C ALA A 223 -20.47 -11.54 8.20
N PHE A 224 -19.30 -11.32 7.58
CA PHE A 224 -18.00 -11.72 8.12
C PHE A 224 -17.41 -10.76 9.16
N GLN A 225 -18.12 -9.69 9.54
CA GLN A 225 -17.79 -8.92 10.76
C GLN A 225 -18.38 -9.56 12.03
N ASN A 226 -19.17 -10.61 11.88
CA ASN A 226 -19.69 -11.41 12.98
C ASN A 226 -19.17 -12.83 12.81
N LEU A 227 -18.41 -13.33 13.79
CA LEU A 227 -17.78 -14.65 13.70
C LEU A 227 -18.80 -15.78 13.63
N ASP A 228 -19.89 -15.71 14.40
CA ASP A 228 -20.93 -16.75 14.37
C ASP A 228 -21.61 -16.78 13.00
N VAL A 229 -22.02 -15.63 12.47
CA VAL A 229 -22.65 -15.55 11.13
C VAL A 229 -21.69 -16.00 10.02
N GLY A 230 -20.42 -15.60 10.09
CA GLY A 230 -19.41 -16.04 9.12
C GLY A 230 -19.15 -17.54 9.20
N SER A 231 -19.09 -18.09 10.41
CA SER A 231 -18.92 -19.51 10.68
C SER A 231 -20.10 -20.32 10.14
N ASP A 232 -21.33 -19.87 10.36
CA ASP A 232 -22.54 -20.51 9.83
C ASP A 232 -22.55 -20.53 8.30
N LEU A 233 -22.11 -19.45 7.65
CA LEU A 233 -22.01 -19.38 6.19
C LEU A 233 -21.02 -20.41 5.64
N TRP A 234 -19.86 -20.55 6.27
CA TRP A 234 -18.85 -21.53 5.85
C TRP A 234 -19.25 -22.96 6.20
N SER A 235 -19.88 -23.19 7.35
CA SER A 235 -20.42 -24.50 7.71
C SER A 235 -21.47 -24.96 6.70
N ALA A 236 -22.35 -24.07 6.25
CA ALA A 236 -23.34 -24.39 5.22
C ALA A 236 -22.73 -24.65 3.83
N GLU A 237 -21.59 -24.01 3.51
CA GLU A 237 -20.99 -24.08 2.17
C GLU A 237 -19.97 -25.22 2.03
N ILE A 238 -19.12 -25.43 3.03
CA ILE A 238 -18.02 -26.41 2.99
C ILE A 238 -18.10 -27.47 4.10
N GLY A 239 -19.12 -27.43 4.95
CA GLY A 239 -19.33 -28.42 6.02
C GLY A 239 -18.38 -28.29 7.21
N LEU A 240 -17.62 -27.19 7.29
CA LEU A 240 -16.68 -26.90 8.38
C LEU A 240 -16.99 -25.52 8.95
N ASP A 241 -17.06 -25.43 10.27
CA ASP A 241 -17.19 -24.17 10.99
C ASP A 241 -15.80 -23.61 11.36
N TYR A 242 -15.74 -22.42 11.99
CA TYR A 242 -14.44 -21.86 12.38
C TYR A 242 -13.75 -22.64 13.52
N VAL A 243 -14.50 -23.30 14.40
CA VAL A 243 -13.92 -24.14 15.47
C VAL A 243 -13.20 -25.34 14.86
N ASP A 244 -13.76 -25.94 13.82
CA ASP A 244 -13.15 -27.05 13.08
C ASP A 244 -11.81 -26.67 12.43
N LEU A 245 -11.61 -25.38 12.11
CA LEU A 245 -10.41 -24.89 11.42
C LEU A 245 -9.27 -24.51 12.39
N ILE A 246 -9.58 -23.81 13.49
CA ILE A 246 -8.56 -23.24 14.38
C ILE A 246 -8.68 -23.68 15.85
N GLY A 247 -9.73 -24.42 16.20
CA GLY A 247 -10.01 -24.84 17.57
C GLY A 247 -10.72 -23.77 18.41
N GLN A 248 -11.33 -24.23 19.51
CA GLN A 248 -12.19 -23.40 20.37
C GLN A 248 -11.42 -22.25 21.03
N ASP A 249 -10.26 -22.53 21.63
CA ASP A 249 -9.48 -21.52 22.36
C ASP A 249 -9.11 -20.31 21.48
N LYS A 250 -8.72 -20.58 20.23
CA LYS A 250 -8.38 -19.54 19.25
C LYS A 250 -9.60 -18.77 18.80
N LEU A 251 -10.73 -19.44 18.60
CA LEU A 251 -11.98 -18.78 18.24
C LEU A 251 -12.48 -17.88 19.38
N ASP A 252 -12.36 -18.31 20.63
CA ASP A 252 -12.73 -17.51 21.80
C ASP A 252 -11.86 -16.25 21.90
N GLN A 253 -10.56 -16.38 21.63
CA GLN A 253 -9.67 -15.22 21.56
C GLN A 253 -10.05 -14.27 20.40
N LEU A 254 -10.41 -14.80 19.23
CA LEU A 254 -10.94 -13.98 18.13
C LEU A 254 -12.25 -13.28 18.50
N ARG A 255 -13.16 -13.94 19.25
CA ARG A 255 -14.40 -13.31 19.74
C ARG A 255 -14.09 -12.06 20.55
N VAL A 256 -13.10 -12.11 21.45
CA VAL A 256 -12.65 -10.93 22.21
C VAL A 256 -12.23 -9.79 21.27
N TYR A 257 -11.36 -10.05 20.29
CA TYR A 257 -10.89 -9.00 19.38
C TYR A 257 -11.99 -8.42 18.48
N PHE A 258 -12.93 -9.24 18.01
CA PHE A 258 -14.08 -8.77 17.23
C PHE A 258 -15.00 -7.88 18.09
N GLN A 259 -15.20 -8.22 19.36
CA GLN A 259 -15.95 -7.38 20.30
C GLN A 259 -15.18 -6.08 20.62
N GLN A 260 -13.86 -6.12 20.79
CA GLN A 260 -13.05 -4.91 20.95
C GLN A 260 -13.18 -3.98 19.74
N ARG A 261 -13.13 -4.53 18.51
CA ARG A 261 -13.39 -3.76 17.29
C ARG A 261 -14.77 -3.10 17.30
N HIS A 262 -15.80 -3.79 17.77
CA HIS A 262 -17.15 -3.23 17.91
C HIS A 262 -17.15 -2.02 18.86
N LEU A 263 -16.49 -2.13 20.03
CA LEU A 263 -16.35 -1.03 20.98
C LEU A 263 -15.63 0.16 20.35
N LEU A 264 -14.51 -0.05 19.65
CA LEU A 264 -13.77 1.02 18.98
C LEU A 264 -14.59 1.72 17.89
N ALA A 265 -15.36 0.96 17.12
CA ALA A 265 -16.13 1.50 16.00
C ALA A 265 -17.40 2.26 16.44
N HIS A 266 -18.03 1.85 17.54
CA HIS A 266 -19.37 2.33 17.90
C HIS A 266 -19.52 2.89 19.31
N GLN A 267 -18.58 2.60 20.21
CA GLN A 267 -18.66 2.98 21.63
C GLN A 267 -17.42 3.72 22.12
N GLN A 268 -16.59 4.26 21.21
CA GLN A 268 -15.36 4.99 21.56
C GLN A 268 -14.36 4.16 22.40
N GLY A 269 -14.47 2.83 22.33
CA GLY A 269 -13.72 1.88 23.15
C GLY A 269 -14.23 1.72 24.57
N ILE A 270 -15.40 2.27 24.93
CA ILE A 270 -16.02 2.10 26.25
C ILE A 270 -16.73 0.75 26.32
N VAL A 271 -16.44 -0.04 27.35
CA VAL A 271 -17.01 -1.36 27.58
C VAL A 271 -18.46 -1.26 28.03
N ASP A 272 -19.33 -1.99 27.35
CA ASP A 272 -20.73 -2.21 27.74
C ASP A 272 -20.95 -3.65 28.25
N GLN A 273 -22.15 -3.92 28.76
CA GLN A 273 -22.51 -5.27 29.21
C GLN A 273 -22.49 -6.28 28.05
N GLY A 274 -22.87 -5.84 26.84
CA GLY A 274 -22.88 -6.69 25.65
C GLY A 274 -21.49 -7.21 25.25
N TYR A 275 -20.43 -6.43 25.49
CA TYR A 275 -19.04 -6.86 25.34
C TYR A 275 -18.71 -7.99 26.31
N ILE A 276 -19.01 -7.81 27.60
CA ILE A 276 -18.68 -8.78 28.65
C ILE A 276 -19.43 -10.10 28.39
N ASP A 277 -20.72 -10.02 28.09
CA ASP A 277 -21.57 -11.19 27.88
C ASP A 277 -21.14 -12.01 26.65
N ARG A 278 -20.66 -11.35 25.59
CA ARG A 278 -20.28 -12.02 24.32
C ARG A 278 -18.82 -12.45 24.27
N SER A 279 -17.92 -11.72 24.92
CA SER A 279 -16.48 -12.00 24.88
C SER A 279 -16.00 -12.83 26.06
N GLY A 280 -16.71 -12.79 27.20
CA GLY A 280 -16.24 -13.39 28.44
C GLY A 280 -15.00 -12.71 29.04
N ASP A 281 -14.56 -11.58 28.48
CA ASP A 281 -13.36 -10.87 28.94
C ASP A 281 -13.57 -10.26 30.32
N GLN A 282 -12.72 -10.68 31.27
CA GLN A 282 -12.73 -10.21 32.65
C GLN A 282 -11.69 -9.11 32.92
N THR A 283 -10.92 -8.71 31.89
CA THR A 283 -9.88 -7.67 32.01
C THR A 283 -10.47 -6.29 32.25
N TYR A 284 -11.70 -6.05 31.77
CA TYR A 284 -12.38 -4.77 31.86
C TYR A 284 -13.77 -4.90 32.48
N ALA A 285 -14.13 -3.92 33.32
CA ALA A 285 -15.47 -3.72 33.82
C ALA A 285 -16.26 -2.75 32.92
N ALA A 286 -17.60 -2.85 32.97
CA ALA A 286 -18.48 -1.92 32.26
C ALA A 286 -18.17 -0.46 32.61
N GLY A 287 -18.13 0.40 31.59
CA GLY A 287 -17.78 1.81 31.71
C GLY A 287 -16.28 2.11 31.63
N GLN A 288 -15.40 1.10 31.69
CA GLN A 288 -13.97 1.29 31.42
C GLN A 288 -13.72 1.45 29.91
N ARG A 289 -12.63 2.13 29.56
CA ARG A 289 -12.15 2.17 28.18
C ARG A 289 -11.11 1.08 27.96
N ILE A 290 -11.22 0.33 26.87
CA ILE A 290 -10.21 -0.65 26.48
C ILE A 290 -8.90 0.04 26.10
N LEU A 291 -7.78 -0.63 26.41
CA LEU A 291 -6.44 -0.26 25.99
C LEU A 291 -5.88 -1.34 25.08
N ILE A 292 -5.61 -0.99 23.83
CA ILE A 292 -5.04 -1.90 22.84
C ILE A 292 -3.52 -1.91 23.00
N ARG A 293 -2.94 -3.09 23.18
CA ARG A 293 -1.49 -3.32 23.25
C ARG A 293 -0.96 -3.82 21.91
N ASP A 294 0.31 -3.56 21.63
CA ASP A 294 0.97 -4.06 20.41
C ASP A 294 0.95 -5.59 20.32
N SER A 295 1.13 -6.28 21.45
CA SER A 295 1.07 -7.75 21.52
C SER A 295 -0.29 -8.28 21.09
N ALA A 296 -1.38 -7.64 21.54
CA ALA A 296 -2.74 -8.03 21.18
C ALA A 296 -3.04 -7.82 19.69
N VAL A 297 -2.49 -6.75 19.10
CA VAL A 297 -2.62 -6.49 17.65
C VAL A 297 -1.89 -7.54 16.82
N ARG A 298 -0.69 -7.95 17.25
CA ARG A 298 0.09 -9.01 16.59
C ARG A 298 -0.63 -10.36 16.68
N GLU A 299 -1.05 -10.74 17.89
CA GLU A 299 -1.81 -11.96 18.12
C GLU A 299 -3.11 -12.00 17.29
N PHE A 300 -3.84 -10.89 17.24
CA PHE A 300 -5.05 -10.82 16.41
C PHE A 300 -4.76 -11.02 14.92
N ALA A 301 -3.68 -10.40 14.41
CA ALA A 301 -3.25 -10.58 13.03
C ALA A 301 -2.87 -12.04 12.73
N ASP A 302 -2.15 -12.69 13.65
CA ASP A 302 -1.70 -14.08 13.50
C ASP A 302 -2.89 -15.07 13.52
N LEU A 303 -3.85 -14.89 14.43
CA LEU A 303 -5.06 -15.73 14.49
C LEU A 303 -5.93 -15.58 13.23
N ILE A 304 -6.08 -14.36 12.73
CA ILE A 304 -6.86 -14.09 11.50
C ILE A 304 -6.15 -14.62 10.26
N GLU A 305 -4.82 -14.52 10.20
CA GLU A 305 -4.02 -15.13 9.14
C GLU A 305 -4.19 -16.65 9.14
N GLU A 306 -4.09 -17.29 10.31
CA GLU A 306 -4.25 -18.74 10.45
C GLU A 306 -5.66 -19.19 10.00
N LEU A 307 -6.71 -18.54 10.50
CA LEU A 307 -8.09 -18.86 10.10
C LEU A 307 -8.29 -18.72 8.59
N SER A 308 -7.78 -17.62 8.02
CA SER A 308 -7.89 -17.35 6.58
C SER A 308 -7.11 -18.35 5.74
N TYR A 309 -5.94 -18.78 6.23
CA TYR A 309 -5.10 -19.78 5.58
C TYR A 309 -5.74 -21.16 5.59
N GLU A 310 -6.25 -21.63 6.74
CA GLU A 310 -6.94 -22.91 6.83
C GLU A 310 -8.22 -22.93 6.01
N LEU A 311 -8.97 -21.82 5.98
CA LEU A 311 -10.14 -21.68 5.11
C LEU A 311 -9.76 -21.76 3.63
N SER A 312 -8.74 -21.00 3.19
CA SER A 312 -8.30 -20.96 1.80
C SER A 312 -7.80 -22.34 1.30
N LYS A 313 -7.23 -23.17 2.17
CA LYS A 313 -6.88 -24.56 1.82
C LYS A 313 -8.08 -25.42 1.45
N LYS A 314 -9.26 -25.14 2.02
CA LYS A 314 -10.48 -25.94 1.80
C LYS A 314 -11.22 -25.54 0.54
N VAL A 315 -11.21 -24.25 0.21
CA VAL A 315 -11.92 -23.71 -0.97
C VAL A 315 -11.02 -23.56 -2.20
N GLY A 316 -9.71 -23.69 -2.03
CA GLY A 316 -8.72 -23.42 -3.09
C GLY A 316 -8.35 -21.94 -3.18
N PRO A 317 -7.20 -21.62 -3.82
CA PRO A 317 -6.74 -20.24 -4.01
C PRO A 317 -7.66 -19.43 -4.92
#